data_AF-A0A091EB50-F1
#
_entry.id   AF-A0A091EB50-F1
#
_cell.length_a   1.000
_cell.length_b   1.000
_cell.length_c   1.000
_cell.angle_alpha   90.00
_cell.angle_beta   90.00
_cell.angle_gamma   90.00
#
_symmetry.space_group_name_H-M   'P 1'
#
loop_
_entity.id
_entity.type
_entity.pdbx_description
1 polymer ?
#
loop_
_entity_poly.entity_id
_entity_poly.type
_entity_poly.pdbx_seq_one_letter_code
_entity_poly.pdbx_strand_id
1 'polypeptide(L)'
;MNDVLENELQCTICSEHFIEAVTLNCAHSFCSYCINEWTKRKGECPICRQEIKSKTRSLVLDNCIDRMVENLDVEMKEHRLTLIRERKEKQNVMAKPATDNDNGVPSSTYSILSRSSCESEDSEEDSSYSESYYVI
;
A
#
# COMPACT_ATOMS: atom_id res chain seq x y z
N MET A 1 19.87 4.03 22.66
CA MET A 1 19.46 2.70 22.12
C MET A 1 18.25 2.84 21.17
N ASN A 2 17.45 3.91 21.25
CA ASN A 2 16.43 4.22 20.23
C ASN A 2 17.03 4.77 18.92
N ASP A 3 18.18 5.44 19.01
CA ASP A 3 18.84 6.22 17.96
C ASP A 3 19.13 5.41 16.68
N VAL A 4 19.37 4.10 16.82
CA VAL A 4 19.60 3.20 15.69
C VAL A 4 18.29 2.91 14.94
N LEU A 5 17.18 2.70 15.67
CA LEU A 5 15.87 2.43 15.07
C LEU A 5 15.28 3.68 14.41
N GLU A 6 15.57 4.87 14.94
CA GLU A 6 15.17 6.15 14.36
C GLU A 6 15.82 6.37 12.98
N ASN A 7 17.06 5.94 12.77
CA ASN A 7 17.74 6.07 11.47
C ASN A 7 17.29 5.02 10.44
N GLU A 8 17.11 3.75 10.84
CA GLU A 8 16.71 2.68 9.93
C GLU A 8 15.27 2.83 9.39
N LEU A 9 14.43 3.66 10.02
CA LEU A 9 13.05 3.92 9.62
C LEU A 9 12.86 5.23 8.83
N GLN A 10 13.95 5.86 8.39
CA GLN A 10 13.92 7.08 7.57
C GLN A 10 13.97 6.79 6.05
N CYS A 11 13.16 7.55 5.32
CA CYS A 11 13.13 7.54 3.87
C CYS A 11 14.28 8.37 3.28
N THR A 12 15.26 7.70 2.66
CA THR A 12 16.46 8.33 2.05
C THR A 12 16.17 9.37 0.96
N ILE A 13 14.95 9.48 0.45
CA ILE A 13 14.54 10.52 -0.51
C ILE A 13 14.19 11.85 0.17
N CYS A 14 13.68 11.82 1.41
CA CYS A 14 13.19 13.01 2.10
C CYS A 14 13.73 13.20 3.53
N SER A 15 14.55 12.27 4.03
CA SER A 15 15.13 12.28 5.38
C SER A 15 14.10 12.34 6.51
N GLU A 16 12.94 11.73 6.29
CA GLU A 16 11.80 11.69 7.23
C GLU A 16 11.42 10.24 7.51
N HIS A 17 10.93 9.95 8.71
CA HIS A 17 10.31 8.66 9.04
C HIS A 17 9.29 8.26 7.98
N PHE A 18 9.26 6.99 7.55
CA PHE A 18 8.37 6.57 6.45
C PHE A 18 6.91 7.01 6.71
N ILE A 19 6.29 7.52 5.64
CA ILE A 19 4.88 7.89 5.56
C ILE A 19 4.34 7.03 4.44
N GLU A 20 3.45 6.09 4.79
CA GLU A 20 2.96 5.07 3.88
C GLU A 20 4.10 4.26 3.26
N ALA A 21 4.79 3.45 4.09
CA ALA A 21 5.95 2.68 3.70
C ALA A 21 5.63 1.75 2.52
N VAL A 22 6.43 1.85 1.46
CA VAL A 22 6.39 1.00 0.27
C VAL A 22 7.76 0.33 0.12
N THR A 23 7.75 -1.00 0.15
CA THR A 23 8.91 -1.85 -0.10
C THR A 23 8.91 -2.28 -1.57
N LEU A 24 10.08 -2.25 -2.21
CA LEU A 24 10.28 -2.63 -3.61
C LEU A 24 10.67 -4.11 -3.73
N ASN A 25 10.64 -4.64 -4.96
CA ASN A 25 11.18 -5.97 -5.29
C ASN A 25 12.66 -6.17 -4.89
N CYS A 26 13.41 -5.10 -4.66
CA CYS A 26 14.79 -5.12 -4.18
C CYS A 26 14.91 -4.95 -2.65
N ALA A 27 13.83 -5.17 -1.90
CA ALA A 27 13.71 -5.03 -0.43
C ALA A 27 13.92 -3.61 0.17
N HIS A 28 14.40 -2.64 -0.61
CA HIS A 28 14.50 -1.25 -0.17
C HIS A 28 13.11 -0.61 0.01
N SER A 29 12.96 0.19 1.07
CA SER A 29 11.69 0.83 1.44
C SER A 29 11.77 2.36 1.35
N PHE A 30 10.64 2.98 1.00
CA PHE A 30 10.48 4.42 0.77
C PHE A 30 9.08 4.88 1.16
N CYS A 31 8.84 6.18 1.34
CA CYS A 31 7.48 6.70 1.41
C CYS A 31 6.76 6.51 0.06
N SER A 32 5.49 6.10 0.09
CA SER A 32 4.59 5.98 -1.09
C SER A 32 4.68 7.19 -2.03
N TYR A 33 4.52 8.40 -1.48
CA TYR A 33 4.65 9.66 -2.23
C TYR A 33 6.03 9.78 -2.91
N CYS A 34 7.12 9.63 -2.15
CA CYS A 34 8.48 9.87 -2.63
C CYS A 34 8.89 8.91 -3.76
N ILE A 35 8.57 7.62 -3.62
CA ILE A 35 8.91 6.64 -4.67
C ILE A 35 8.03 6.78 -5.91
N ASN A 36 6.80 7.25 -5.76
CA ASN A 36 5.92 7.55 -6.89
C ASN A 36 6.43 8.76 -7.68
N GLU A 37 6.82 9.86 -7.02
CA GLU A 37 7.49 11.01 -7.68
C GLU A 37 8.79 10.60 -8.39
N TRP A 38 9.62 9.77 -7.75
CA TRP A 38 10.85 9.25 -8.36
C TRP A 38 10.57 8.46 -9.64
N THR A 39 9.59 7.55 -9.62
CA THR A 39 9.24 6.73 -10.78
C THR A 39 8.66 7.48 -11.97
N LYS A 40 8.24 8.75 -11.82
CA LYS A 40 7.92 9.62 -12.95
C LYS A 40 9.16 10.00 -13.79
N ARG A 41 10.36 9.86 -13.22
CA ARG A 41 11.63 10.24 -13.85
C ARG A 41 12.55 9.04 -14.12
N LYS A 42 12.56 8.03 -13.23
CA LYS A 42 13.44 6.85 -13.33
C LYS A 42 12.76 5.59 -12.78
N GLY A 43 12.74 4.52 -13.58
CA GLY A 43 12.19 3.20 -13.19
C GLY A 43 13.10 2.34 -12.31
N GLU A 44 14.10 2.92 -11.64
CA GLU A 44 15.15 2.22 -10.90
C GLU A 44 15.09 2.57 -9.40
N CYS A 45 15.48 1.65 -8.53
CA CYS A 45 15.60 1.89 -7.09
C CYS A 45 16.63 3.03 -6.81
N PRO A 46 16.26 4.06 -6.02
CA PRO A 46 17.19 5.14 -5.65
C PRO A 46 18.49 4.68 -4.97
N ILE A 47 18.47 3.53 -4.29
CA ILE A 47 19.61 3.00 -3.52
C ILE A 47 20.44 2.04 -4.39
N CYS A 48 19.89 0.88 -4.77
CA CYS A 48 20.64 -0.17 -5.48
C CYS A 48 20.56 -0.12 -7.01
N ARG A 49 19.80 0.83 -7.59
CA ARG A 49 19.60 1.01 -9.04
C ARG A 49 18.98 -0.18 -9.80
N GLN A 50 18.51 -1.20 -9.09
CA GLN A 50 17.74 -2.28 -9.71
C GLN A 50 16.39 -1.78 -10.22
N GLU A 51 15.96 -2.32 -11.36
CA GLU A 51 14.65 -2.03 -11.97
C GLU A 51 13.49 -2.32 -10.99
N ILE A 52 12.54 -1.40 -10.94
CA ILE A 52 11.35 -1.48 -10.08
C ILE A 52 10.26 -2.27 -10.80
N LYS A 53 10.05 -3.51 -10.36
CA LYS A 53 9.06 -4.46 -10.88
C LYS A 53 7.81 -4.55 -10.01
N SER A 54 7.93 -4.26 -8.71
CA SER A 54 6.79 -4.22 -7.80
C SER A 54 6.98 -3.18 -6.68
N LYS A 55 5.86 -2.76 -6.12
CA LYS A 55 5.72 -1.82 -5.01
C LYS A 55 4.67 -2.37 -4.05
N THR A 56 5.06 -2.74 -2.83
CA THR A 56 4.17 -3.35 -1.84
C THR A 56 4.09 -2.46 -0.60
N ARG A 57 2.88 -2.15 -0.11
CA ARG A 57 2.71 -1.42 1.16
C ARG A 57 3.12 -2.29 2.34
N SER A 58 3.91 -1.74 3.25
CA SER A 58 4.38 -2.45 4.45
C SER A 58 3.67 -1.93 5.70
N LEU A 59 2.55 -2.57 6.04
CA LEU A 59 1.77 -2.25 7.25
C LEU A 59 2.58 -2.47 8.53
N VAL A 60 3.57 -3.38 8.52
CA VAL A 60 4.46 -3.61 9.67
C VAL A 60 5.34 -2.38 9.92
N LEU A 61 5.89 -1.77 8.87
CA LEU A 61 6.68 -0.54 9.00
C LEU A 61 5.79 0.65 9.40
N ASP A 62 4.62 0.82 8.77
CA ASP A 62 3.67 1.88 9.14
C ASP A 62 3.30 1.78 10.64
N ASN A 63 2.84 0.60 11.10
CA ASN A 63 2.46 0.37 12.50
C ASN A 63 3.63 0.52 13.50
N CYS A 64 4.86 0.17 13.10
CA CYS A 64 6.04 0.31 13.95
C CYS A 64 6.39 1.80 14.15
N ILE A 65 6.34 2.57 13.06
CA ILE A 65 6.65 3.99 13.08
C ILE A 65 5.61 4.76 13.88
N ASP A 66 4.32 4.44 13.73
CA ASP A 66 3.27 5.14 14.46
C ASP A 66 3.45 4.97 15.99
N ARG A 67 3.80 3.76 16.48
CA ARG A 67 4.14 3.50 17.89
C ARG A 67 5.42 4.22 18.36
N MET A 68 6.39 4.43 17.48
CA MET A 68 7.58 5.22 17.83
C MET A 68 7.24 6.71 17.90
N VAL A 69 6.48 7.22 16.93
CA VAL A 69 6.02 8.60 16.85
C VAL A 69 5.16 8.98 18.05
N GLU A 70 4.34 8.07 18.61
CA GLU A 70 3.60 8.28 19.85
C GLU A 70 4.47 8.74 21.04
N ASN A 71 5.75 8.36 21.06
CA ASN A 71 6.70 8.68 22.14
C ASN A 71 7.60 9.89 21.86
N LEU A 72 7.54 10.48 20.65
CA LEU A 72 8.28 11.70 20.31
C LEU A 72 7.66 12.95 20.97
N ASP A 73 8.37 14.07 20.90
CA ASP A 73 7.84 15.36 21.35
C ASP A 73 6.67 15.86 20.47
N VAL A 74 6.04 16.95 20.92
CA VAL A 74 4.86 17.52 20.23
C VAL A 74 5.25 18.14 18.89
N GLU A 75 6.42 18.76 18.80
CA GLU A 75 6.90 19.48 17.60
C GLU A 75 7.15 18.50 16.44
N MET A 76 7.84 17.39 16.68
CA MET A 76 8.06 16.32 15.71
C MET A 76 6.75 15.67 15.24
N LYS A 77 5.78 15.51 16.15
CA LYS A 77 4.43 15.01 15.81
C LYS A 77 3.69 15.97 14.88
N GLU A 78 3.68 17.26 15.19
CA GLU A 78 3.02 18.30 14.39
C GLU A 78 3.66 18.46 13.00
N HIS A 79 4.99 18.39 12.93
CA HIS A 79 5.75 18.35 11.68
C HIS A 79 5.36 17.14 10.81
N ARG A 80 5.38 15.92 11.38
CA ARG A 80 4.96 14.70 10.67
C ARG A 80 3.51 14.80 10.17
N LEU A 81 2.58 15.29 10.99
CA LEU A 81 1.18 15.47 10.60
C LEU A 81 1.03 16.47 9.45
N THR A 82 1.83 17.54 9.44
CA THR A 82 1.84 18.54 8.37
C THR A 82 2.36 17.94 7.06
N LEU A 83 3.47 17.19 7.09
CA LEU A 83 3.96 16.44 5.93
C LEU A 83 2.94 15.43 5.38
N ILE A 84 2.21 14.73 6.25
CA ILE A 84 1.14 13.80 5.84
C ILE A 84 0.02 14.56 5.11
N ARG A 85 -0.40 15.71 5.65
CA ARG A 85 -1.46 16.56 5.06
C ARG A 85 -1.08 17.03 3.66
N GLU A 86 0.09 17.64 3.52
CA GLU A 86 0.58 18.14 2.23
C GLU A 86 0.72 17.05 1.17
N ARG A 87 1.23 15.87 1.55
CA ARG A 87 1.39 14.73 0.62
C ARG A 87 0.04 14.22 0.13
N LYS A 88 -0.96 14.12 1.02
CA LYS A 88 -2.33 13.74 0.66
C LYS A 88 -2.99 14.75 -0.28
N GLU A 89 -2.81 16.05 -0.05
CA GLU A 89 -3.31 17.11 -0.93
C GLU A 89 -2.69 17.02 -2.33
N LYS A 90 -1.36 16.92 -2.41
CA LYS A 90 -0.60 16.75 -3.67
C LYS A 90 -1.02 15.49 -4.43
N GLN A 91 -1.29 14.38 -3.75
CA GLN A 91 -1.78 13.14 -4.35
C GLN A 91 -3.24 13.24 -4.83
N ASN A 92 -4.12 13.90 -4.07
CA ASN A 92 -5.55 14.06 -4.42
C ASN A 92 -5.75 14.90 -5.68
N VAL A 93 -4.91 15.93 -5.91
CA VAL A 93 -4.91 16.72 -7.16
C VAL A 93 -4.61 15.83 -8.38
N MET A 94 -3.76 14.82 -8.24
CA MET A 94 -3.44 13.87 -9.31
C MET A 94 -4.52 12.79 -9.52
N ALA A 95 -5.43 12.62 -8.56
CA ALA A 95 -6.46 11.57 -8.58
C ALA A 95 -7.80 12.02 -9.19
N LYS A 96 -7.96 13.31 -9.52
CA LYS A 96 -9.11 13.83 -10.28
C LYS A 96 -8.81 13.80 -11.78
N PRO A 97 -9.46 12.95 -12.59
CA PRO A 97 -9.42 13.09 -14.04
C PRO A 97 -10.10 14.41 -14.45
N ALA A 98 -9.65 15.02 -15.55
CA ALA A 98 -10.47 15.99 -16.26
C ALA A 98 -11.67 15.24 -16.86
N THR A 99 -12.85 15.42 -16.27
CA THR A 99 -14.11 14.96 -16.86
C THR A 99 -14.60 16.00 -17.86
N ASP A 100 -13.96 16.06 -19.02
CA ASP A 100 -14.52 16.77 -20.17
C ASP A 100 -15.68 15.94 -20.73
N ASN A 101 -16.83 16.60 -20.88
CA ASN A 101 -18.12 15.99 -21.14
C ASN A 101 -18.52 16.16 -22.61
N ASP A 102 -18.87 15.06 -23.30
CA ASP A 102 -19.77 15.12 -24.45
C ASP A 102 -20.65 13.85 -24.58
N ASN A 103 -21.74 13.98 -25.34
CA ASN A 103 -22.99 13.26 -25.21
C ASN A 103 -23.14 12.08 -26.19
N GLY A 104 -23.82 11.01 -25.78
CA GLY A 104 -24.03 9.84 -26.65
C GLY A 104 -25.08 8.82 -26.18
N VAL A 105 -26.36 9.19 -26.23
CA VAL A 105 -27.59 8.37 -26.33
C VAL A 105 -27.50 6.85 -26.00
N PRO A 106 -28.17 6.35 -24.94
CA PRO A 106 -28.53 4.95 -24.83
C PRO A 106 -29.85 4.67 -25.57
N SER A 107 -29.81 3.83 -26.61
CA SER A 107 -30.99 3.38 -27.35
C SER A 107 -31.17 1.87 -27.26
N SER A 108 -32.44 1.44 -27.32
CA SER A 108 -32.93 0.07 -27.45
C SER A 108 -32.81 -0.87 -26.23
N THR A 109 -33.85 -0.75 -25.40
CA THR A 109 -34.52 -1.84 -24.68
C THR A 109 -34.37 -3.24 -25.28
N TYR A 110 -33.94 -4.21 -24.47
CA TYR A 110 -34.36 -5.62 -24.58
C TYR A 110 -34.53 -6.24 -23.19
N SER A 111 -35.77 -6.34 -22.73
CA SER A 111 -36.15 -7.05 -21.51
C SER A 111 -36.68 -8.44 -21.87
N ILE A 112 -36.02 -9.52 -21.44
CA ILE A 112 -36.63 -10.86 -21.37
C ILE A 112 -36.23 -11.53 -20.05
N LEU A 113 -37.25 -12.01 -19.33
CA LEU A 113 -37.15 -12.77 -18.07
C LEU A 113 -37.28 -14.27 -18.34
N SER A 114 -36.56 -15.11 -17.58
CA SER A 114 -36.95 -16.43 -17.01
C SER A 114 -35.68 -17.12 -16.48
N ARG A 115 -35.51 -17.64 -15.25
CA ARG A 115 -36.35 -18.30 -14.20
C ARG A 115 -36.17 -19.85 -14.20
N SER A 116 -36.11 -20.42 -12.98
CA SER A 116 -35.83 -21.83 -12.59
C SER A 116 -34.32 -22.12 -12.44
N SER A 117 -33.72 -22.57 -11.32
CA SER A 117 -34.10 -23.35 -10.11
C SER A 117 -33.82 -24.86 -10.20
N CYS A 118 -32.77 -25.31 -9.48
CA CYS A 118 -32.48 -26.61 -8.83
C CYS A 118 -30.97 -26.65 -8.49
N GLU A 119 -30.43 -27.38 -7.51
CA GLU A 119 -30.97 -28.04 -6.30
C GLU A 119 -29.79 -28.21 -5.31
N SER A 120 -30.08 -28.47 -4.02
CA SER A 120 -29.07 -28.62 -2.96
C SER A 120 -28.69 -30.09 -2.75
N GLU A 121 -27.43 -30.40 -2.48
CA GLU A 121 -27.02 -31.60 -1.73
C GLU A 121 -25.93 -31.26 -0.70
N ASP A 122 -26.24 -31.49 0.58
CA ASP A 122 -25.34 -31.43 1.74
C ASP A 122 -24.65 -32.79 1.96
N SER A 123 -23.45 -32.81 2.54
CA SER A 123 -22.89 -33.96 3.30
C SER A 123 -21.64 -33.61 4.14
N GLU A 124 -21.73 -33.77 5.46
CA GLU A 124 -20.62 -34.03 6.42
C GLU A 124 -20.55 -35.57 6.67
N GLU A 125 -19.64 -36.25 7.37
CA GLU A 125 -18.61 -36.03 8.43
C GLU A 125 -17.43 -37.02 8.11
N ASP A 126 -16.21 -37.06 8.69
CA ASP A 126 -15.44 -36.27 9.67
C ASP A 126 -13.92 -36.60 9.46
N SER A 127 -13.04 -36.03 10.30
CA SER A 127 -11.63 -36.31 10.60
C SER A 127 -11.03 -37.71 10.32
N SER A 128 -9.72 -37.71 10.04
CA SER A 128 -8.78 -38.44 10.91
C SER A 128 -7.38 -37.83 10.90
N TYR A 129 -6.77 -37.82 12.09
CA TYR A 129 -5.44 -37.28 12.39
C TYR A 129 -4.35 -38.33 12.11
N SER A 130 -3.23 -37.91 11.52
CA SER A 130 -1.97 -38.63 11.67
C SER A 130 -0.76 -37.68 11.64
N GLU A 131 -0.09 -37.55 12.78
CA GLU A 131 1.30 -37.10 12.80
C GLU A 131 2.20 -38.17 12.19
N SER A 132 3.15 -37.77 11.35
CA SER A 132 4.37 -38.55 11.15
C SER A 132 5.58 -37.63 11.08
N TYR A 133 6.30 -37.56 12.20
CA TYR A 133 7.67 -37.09 12.22
C TYR A 133 8.51 -38.01 11.34
N TYR A 134 9.34 -37.43 10.46
CA TYR A 134 10.62 -38.06 10.15
C TYR A 134 11.73 -37.03 10.08
N VAL A 135 12.83 -37.36 10.74
CA VAL A 135 14.03 -36.55 10.89
C VAL A 135 15.01 -36.94 9.79
N ILE A 136 15.66 -35.94 9.19
CA ILE A 136 16.97 -36.08 8.52
C ILE A 136 17.79 -34.82 8.83
#